data_AF-A0A919F070-F1
#
_entry.id   AF-A0A919F070-F1
#
_cell.length_a   1.000
_cell.length_b   1.000
_cell.length_c   1.000
_cell.angle_alpha   90.00
_cell.angle_beta   90.00
_cell.angle_gamma   90.00
#
_symmetry.space_group_name_H-M   'P 1'
#
loop_
_entity.id
_entity.type
_entity.pdbx_description
1 polymer ?
#
loop_
_entity_poly.entity_id
_entity_poly.type
_entity_poly.pdbx_seq_one_letter_code
_entity_poly.pdbx_strand_id
1 'polypeptide(L)'
;MSRDGGRDRMDAYDEDPRGPHGPDGPAGARLPEEPREPSPEPPPAPDPAPAPAQAPEPAPAPRPAPAPEPEPAPVPASPPSLPPRTGVAALSPRYQVGAALALAVVAVAACTHLLMVFLSLAPANTVTKQHGKAIEEWVYPEFEQNWKLFAPNPLQQNIAVQVRAEVRMRDGASRTTGWTDLSAQDGAAIDGNPVPSHTQQNELRRAWDFFAATHGTDNRPVGLRGSLSEQYLRRIVVMRLYRDDPTSREGVIQRVQIRSSTTNVQPPPWSGERVSDKPVYRLLPWWSLTSDEAAGGVR
;
A
#
# COMPACT_ATOMS: atom_id res chain seq x y z
N MET A 1 19.75 56.81 -45.03
CA MET A 1 20.29 56.43 -46.35
C MET A 1 20.35 54.91 -46.43
N SER A 2 19.74 54.36 -47.49
CA SER A 2 19.81 52.99 -48.03
C SER A 2 19.36 51.82 -47.13
N ARG A 3 18.17 51.24 -47.36
CA ARG A 3 17.70 50.32 -48.45
C ARG A 3 17.88 48.86 -48.00
N ASP A 4 16.82 48.08 -47.74
CA ASP A 4 15.74 47.55 -48.61
C ASP A 4 16.13 46.25 -49.34
N GLY A 5 15.17 45.31 -49.37
CA GLY A 5 15.15 44.06 -50.13
C GLY A 5 15.03 42.82 -49.23
N GLY A 6 14.02 41.94 -49.28
CA GLY A 6 12.82 41.74 -50.09
C GLY A 6 12.17 40.42 -49.57
N ARG A 7 10.83 40.31 -49.41
CA ARG A 7 9.85 39.72 -50.36
C ARG A 7 10.30 38.38 -50.97
N ASP A 8 9.52 37.29 -51.10
CA ASP A 8 8.06 37.11 -51.16
C ASP A 8 7.73 35.58 -51.26
N ARG A 9 6.44 35.23 -51.02
CA ARG A 9 5.67 34.00 -51.36
C ARG A 9 5.82 32.73 -50.51
N MET A 10 4.77 32.19 -49.87
CA MET A 10 3.39 31.86 -50.29
C MET A 10 3.33 30.70 -51.29
N ASP A 11 3.14 29.49 -50.78
CA ASP A 11 2.37 28.42 -51.43
C ASP A 11 1.56 27.70 -50.34
N ALA A 12 0.30 27.44 -50.67
CA ALA A 12 -0.74 26.86 -49.85
C ALA A 12 -1.14 25.48 -50.41
N TYR A 13 -1.98 24.78 -49.64
CA TYR A 13 -2.70 23.53 -49.94
C TYR A 13 -1.85 22.25 -49.78
N ASP A 14 -2.25 21.21 -49.02
CA ASP A 14 -3.57 20.60 -48.87
C ASP A 14 -3.93 20.19 -47.43
N GLU A 15 -5.23 20.25 -47.16
CA GLU A 15 -5.95 19.60 -46.06
C GLU A 15 -6.13 18.08 -46.33
N ASP A 16 -6.26 17.24 -45.29
CA ASP A 16 -7.44 16.39 -45.02
C ASP A 16 -7.22 15.55 -43.73
N PRO A 17 -8.27 14.99 -43.07
CA PRO A 17 -8.44 15.09 -41.63
C PRO A 17 -8.61 13.66 -41.07
N ARG A 18 -8.92 13.54 -39.78
CA ARG A 18 -9.79 12.52 -39.17
C ARG A 18 -9.46 12.44 -37.67
N GLY A 19 -9.95 13.44 -36.95
CA GLY A 19 -10.39 13.21 -35.58
C GLY A 19 -11.83 12.69 -35.62
N PRO A 20 -12.21 11.70 -34.82
CA PRO A 20 -13.63 11.42 -34.59
C PRO A 20 -14.19 12.50 -33.67
N HIS A 21 -15.11 13.28 -34.24
CA HIS A 21 -16.03 14.16 -33.57
C HIS A 21 -16.78 13.45 -32.44
N GLY A 22 -16.89 14.12 -31.29
CA GLY A 22 -17.98 13.86 -30.36
C GLY A 22 -19.30 14.41 -30.92
N PRO A 23 -20.45 13.95 -30.40
CA PRO A 23 -21.71 14.65 -30.54
C PRO A 23 -22.05 15.46 -29.28
N ASP A 24 -22.39 16.73 -29.51
CA ASP A 24 -23.03 17.66 -28.57
C ASP A 24 -24.45 17.17 -28.15
N GLY A 25 -24.90 17.62 -26.98
CA GLY A 25 -26.14 17.20 -26.26
C GLY A 25 -27.47 17.72 -26.87
N PRO A 26 -28.52 18.09 -26.10
CA PRO A 26 -28.83 17.92 -24.67
C PRO A 26 -30.26 17.33 -24.42
N ALA A 27 -30.70 17.32 -23.15
CA ALA A 27 -32.07 17.09 -22.64
C ALA A 27 -32.52 15.64 -22.39
N GLY A 28 -32.89 15.38 -21.13
CA GLY A 28 -33.56 14.15 -20.70
C GLY A 28 -33.37 13.92 -19.20
N ALA A 29 -34.17 14.58 -18.39
CA ALA A 29 -34.25 14.35 -16.95
C ALA A 29 -34.42 12.85 -16.66
N ARG A 30 -33.50 12.27 -15.87
CA ARG A 30 -33.69 10.97 -15.25
C ARG A 30 -33.62 11.17 -13.74
N LEU A 31 -34.75 10.89 -13.09
CA LEU A 31 -34.97 10.92 -11.65
C LEU A 31 -33.94 10.03 -10.92
N PRO A 32 -33.58 10.34 -9.67
CA PRO A 32 -32.68 9.49 -8.88
C PRO A 32 -33.30 8.11 -8.66
N GLU A 33 -32.56 7.07 -9.00
CA GLU A 33 -32.93 5.67 -8.74
C GLU A 33 -32.76 5.40 -7.23
N GLU A 34 -33.85 4.98 -6.56
CA GLU A 34 -33.84 4.59 -5.15
C GLU A 34 -32.89 3.40 -4.90
N PRO A 35 -32.28 3.29 -3.71
CA PRO A 35 -31.45 2.15 -3.35
C PRO A 35 -32.30 0.87 -3.30
N ARG A 36 -32.00 -0.11 -4.16
CA ARG A 36 -32.58 -1.45 -4.04
C ARG A 36 -31.97 -2.15 -2.82
N GLU A 37 -32.81 -2.49 -1.85
CA GLU A 37 -32.45 -3.39 -0.76
C GLU A 37 -32.00 -4.75 -1.32
N PRO A 38 -30.99 -5.40 -0.71
CA PRO A 38 -30.57 -6.73 -1.13
C PRO A 38 -31.64 -7.75 -0.77
N SER A 39 -32.12 -8.47 -1.78
CA SER A 39 -33.02 -9.61 -1.62
C SER A 39 -32.31 -10.74 -0.83
N PRO A 40 -32.98 -11.41 0.12
CA PRO A 40 -32.35 -12.48 0.90
C PRO A 40 -32.02 -13.69 0.02
N GLU A 41 -30.85 -14.26 0.28
CA GLU A 41 -30.31 -15.47 -0.36
C GLU A 41 -31.18 -16.70 -0.01
N PRO A 42 -31.49 -17.59 -0.97
CA PRO A 42 -32.28 -18.78 -0.68
C PRO A 42 -31.48 -19.77 0.19
N PRO A 43 -32.13 -20.54 1.08
CA PRO A 43 -31.46 -21.51 1.93
C PRO A 43 -30.87 -22.67 1.12
N PRO A 44 -29.80 -23.32 1.62
CA PRO A 44 -29.18 -24.46 0.94
C PRO A 44 -30.15 -25.65 0.86
N ALA A 45 -30.10 -26.35 -0.28
CA ALA A 45 -30.89 -27.55 -0.54
C ALA A 45 -30.48 -28.70 0.42
N PRO A 46 -31.43 -29.56 0.83
CA PRO A 46 -31.13 -30.69 1.70
C PRO A 46 -30.37 -31.80 0.95
N ASP A 47 -29.50 -32.50 1.69
CA ASP A 47 -28.73 -33.65 1.20
C ASP A 47 -29.63 -34.78 0.65
N PRO A 48 -29.20 -35.51 -0.40
CA PRO A 48 -29.95 -36.64 -0.91
C PRO A 48 -29.99 -37.79 0.11
N ALA A 49 -31.19 -38.33 0.32
CA ALA A 49 -31.45 -39.47 1.21
C ALA A 49 -30.67 -40.73 0.78
N PRO A 50 -30.26 -41.60 1.72
CA PRO A 50 -29.57 -42.84 1.39
C PRO A 50 -30.50 -43.81 0.64
N ALA A 51 -29.95 -44.47 -0.38
CA ALA A 51 -30.64 -45.47 -1.17
C ALA A 51 -31.09 -46.67 -0.29
N PRO A 52 -32.24 -47.31 -0.60
CA PRO A 52 -32.75 -48.42 0.19
C PRO A 52 -31.85 -49.65 0.10
N ALA A 53 -31.62 -50.28 1.25
CA ALA A 53 -30.91 -51.55 1.36
C ALA A 53 -31.66 -52.65 0.58
N GLN A 54 -30.98 -53.33 -0.34
CA GLN A 54 -31.50 -54.51 -1.01
C GLN A 54 -31.59 -55.66 -0.01
N ALA A 55 -32.75 -56.34 0.01
CA ALA A 55 -32.98 -57.53 0.81
C ALA A 55 -32.08 -58.69 0.33
N PRO A 56 -31.58 -59.55 1.24
CA PRO A 56 -30.78 -60.71 0.84
C PRO A 56 -31.68 -61.75 0.15
N GLU A 57 -31.19 -62.24 -0.99
CA GLU A 57 -31.77 -63.34 -1.76
C GLU A 57 -31.72 -64.66 -0.96
N PRO A 58 -32.71 -65.57 -1.07
CA PRO A 58 -32.73 -66.78 -0.27
C PRO A 58 -31.65 -67.76 -0.74
N ALA A 59 -30.90 -68.30 0.23
CA ALA A 59 -29.89 -69.33 -0.02
C ALA A 59 -30.53 -70.61 -0.63
N PRO A 60 -29.91 -71.21 -1.67
CA PRO A 60 -30.39 -72.48 -2.20
C PRO A 60 -30.09 -73.64 -1.24
N ALA A 61 -30.99 -74.62 -1.23
CA ALA A 61 -30.94 -75.81 -0.37
C ALA A 61 -29.65 -76.64 -0.56
N PRO A 62 -29.17 -77.34 0.49
CA PRO A 62 -27.95 -78.12 0.42
C PRO A 62 -28.13 -79.35 -0.49
N ARG A 63 -27.21 -79.52 -1.42
CA ARG A 63 -27.09 -80.72 -2.26
C ARG A 63 -26.35 -81.82 -1.46
N PRO A 64 -26.71 -83.11 -1.60
CA PRO A 64 -26.07 -84.19 -0.83
C PRO A 64 -24.58 -84.32 -1.15
N ALA A 65 -23.78 -84.57 -0.12
CA ALA A 65 -22.35 -84.79 -0.23
C ALA A 65 -22.03 -86.05 -1.06
N PRO A 66 -21.13 -85.98 -2.07
CA PRO A 66 -20.57 -87.17 -2.69
C PRO A 66 -19.62 -87.88 -1.71
N ALA A 67 -19.59 -89.21 -1.80
CA ALA A 67 -18.75 -90.12 -1.02
C ALA A 67 -17.24 -89.80 -1.20
N PRO A 68 -16.38 -90.07 -0.19
CA PRO A 68 -14.97 -89.71 -0.24
C PRO A 68 -14.23 -90.48 -1.32
N GLU A 69 -13.63 -89.75 -2.25
CA GLU A 69 -12.67 -90.22 -3.23
C GLU A 69 -11.29 -90.38 -2.55
N PRO A 70 -10.48 -91.41 -2.89
CA PRO A 70 -9.24 -91.71 -2.19
C PRO A 70 -8.23 -90.54 -2.26
N GLU A 71 -7.66 -90.25 -1.10
CA GLU A 71 -6.72 -89.19 -0.80
C GLU A 71 -5.52 -89.17 -1.78
N PRO A 72 -5.35 -88.11 -2.61
CA PRO A 72 -4.13 -87.94 -3.38
C PRO A 72 -2.98 -87.58 -2.43
N ALA A 73 -1.84 -88.24 -2.62
CA ALA A 73 -0.62 -88.05 -1.85
C ALA A 73 -0.26 -86.55 -1.67
N PRO A 74 0.32 -86.15 -0.52
CA PRO A 74 0.55 -84.75 -0.20
C PRO A 74 1.49 -84.12 -1.22
N VAL A 75 0.97 -83.20 -2.02
CA VAL A 75 1.75 -82.28 -2.83
C VAL A 75 2.49 -81.35 -1.85
N PRO A 76 3.81 -81.15 -1.97
CA PRO A 76 4.52 -80.23 -1.07
C PRO A 76 3.89 -78.84 -1.16
N ALA A 77 3.41 -78.34 -0.01
CA ALA A 77 2.87 -77.00 0.11
C ALA A 77 3.94 -75.99 -0.35
N SER A 78 3.63 -75.23 -1.41
CA SER A 78 4.43 -74.07 -1.78
C SER A 78 4.39 -73.06 -0.64
N PRO A 79 5.51 -72.41 -0.28
CA PRO A 79 5.53 -71.46 0.83
C PRO A 79 4.58 -70.30 0.55
N PRO A 80 3.98 -69.68 1.60
CA PRO A 80 3.08 -68.55 1.42
C PRO A 80 3.83 -67.41 0.71
N SER A 81 3.34 -67.03 -0.48
CA SER A 81 3.81 -65.87 -1.21
C SER A 81 3.45 -64.61 -0.41
N LEU A 82 4.46 -63.96 0.17
CA LEU A 82 4.32 -62.67 0.84
C LEU A 82 3.69 -61.65 -0.14
N PRO A 83 2.79 -60.77 0.30
CA PRO A 83 2.20 -59.76 -0.56
C PRO A 83 3.31 -58.88 -1.17
N PRO A 84 3.18 -58.47 -2.44
CA PRO A 84 4.20 -57.63 -3.08
C PRO A 84 4.36 -56.34 -2.28
N ARG A 85 5.59 -56.06 -1.82
CA ARG A 85 5.90 -54.80 -1.15
C ARG A 85 5.68 -53.68 -2.17
N THR A 86 4.79 -52.74 -1.86
CA THR A 86 4.47 -51.56 -2.70
C THR A 86 5.03 -50.28 -2.07
N GLY A 87 5.34 -49.28 -2.89
CA GLY A 87 5.87 -47.98 -2.44
C GLY A 87 7.33 -48.03 -1.98
N VAL A 88 7.71 -47.22 -0.98
CA VAL A 88 9.10 -47.17 -0.48
C VAL A 88 9.60 -48.52 0.02
N ALA A 89 8.72 -49.39 0.53
CA ALA A 89 9.05 -50.75 0.98
C ALA A 89 9.47 -51.71 -0.16
N ALA A 90 9.22 -51.34 -1.41
CA ALA A 90 9.66 -52.06 -2.61
C ALA A 90 11.11 -51.72 -3.02
N LEU A 91 11.64 -50.62 -2.50
CA LEU A 91 12.99 -50.15 -2.83
C LEU A 91 14.06 -51.02 -2.16
N SER A 92 15.29 -51.01 -2.69
CA SER A 92 16.41 -51.69 -2.03
C SER A 92 16.67 -51.07 -0.64
N PRO A 93 17.23 -51.80 0.34
CA PRO A 93 17.45 -51.28 1.69
C PRO A 93 18.22 -49.94 1.73
N ARG A 94 19.14 -49.71 0.78
CA ARG A 94 19.89 -48.45 0.66
C ARG A 94 18.99 -47.28 0.25
N TYR A 95 18.09 -47.50 -0.71
CA TYR A 95 17.13 -46.48 -1.15
C TYR A 95 15.99 -46.27 -0.14
N GLN A 96 15.63 -47.30 0.64
CA GLN A 96 14.70 -47.16 1.76
C GLN A 96 15.27 -46.24 2.84
N VAL A 97 16.53 -46.46 3.23
CA VAL A 97 17.22 -45.59 4.20
C VAL A 97 17.32 -44.17 3.66
N GLY A 98 17.67 -44.00 2.38
CA GLY A 98 17.68 -42.68 1.73
C GLY A 98 16.31 -41.99 1.73
N ALA A 99 15.25 -42.71 1.39
CA ALA A 99 13.88 -42.19 1.38
C ALA A 99 13.38 -41.83 2.79
N ALA A 100 13.68 -42.66 3.79
CA ALA A 100 13.35 -42.41 5.18
C ALA A 100 14.08 -41.17 5.72
N LEU A 101 15.36 -41.01 5.38
CA LEU A 101 16.15 -39.83 5.74
C LEU A 101 15.58 -38.56 5.08
N ALA A 102 15.25 -38.62 3.79
CA ALA A 102 14.65 -37.49 3.08
C ALA A 102 13.30 -37.09 3.71
N LEU A 103 12.45 -38.07 4.03
CA LEU A 103 11.16 -37.83 4.69
C LEU A 103 11.35 -37.21 6.09
N ALA A 104 12.34 -37.69 6.85
CA ALA A 104 12.66 -37.12 8.16
C ALA A 104 13.11 -35.66 8.05
N VAL A 105 13.95 -35.33 7.07
CA VAL A 105 14.38 -33.94 6.81
C VAL A 105 13.18 -33.05 6.45
N VAL A 106 12.30 -33.52 5.57
CA VAL A 106 11.09 -32.78 5.19
C VAL A 106 10.17 -32.55 6.40
N ALA A 107 9.96 -33.59 7.22
CA ALA A 107 9.14 -33.47 8.42
C ALA A 107 9.72 -32.46 9.43
N VAL A 108 11.03 -32.48 9.66
CA VAL A 108 11.71 -31.51 10.53
C VAL A 108 11.56 -30.09 9.98
N ALA A 109 11.75 -29.89 8.67
CA ALA A 109 11.58 -28.59 8.04
C ALA A 109 10.14 -28.06 8.17
N ALA A 110 9.15 -28.93 7.94
CA ALA A 110 7.73 -28.58 8.09
C ALA A 110 7.39 -28.22 9.54
N CYS A 111 7.81 -29.02 10.52
CA CYS A 111 7.61 -28.72 11.94
C CYS A 111 8.28 -27.41 12.35
N THR A 112 9.50 -27.16 11.86
CA THR A 112 10.22 -25.91 12.11
C THR A 112 9.45 -24.73 11.52
N HIS A 113 9.00 -24.83 10.28
CA HIS A 113 8.23 -23.77 9.64
C HIS A 113 6.93 -23.46 10.41
N LEU A 114 6.16 -24.49 10.78
CA LEU A 114 4.94 -24.32 11.57
C LEU A 114 5.20 -23.67 12.93
N LEU A 115 6.30 -24.06 13.60
CA LEU A 115 6.71 -23.44 14.86
C LEU A 115 7.06 -21.95 14.67
N MET A 116 7.80 -21.61 13.61
CA MET A 116 8.19 -20.22 13.32
C MET A 116 6.96 -19.35 13.01
N VAL A 117 6.02 -19.86 12.22
CA VAL A 117 4.74 -19.18 11.94
C VAL A 117 3.89 -19.06 13.21
N PHE A 118 3.82 -20.10 14.04
CA PHE A 118 3.13 -20.01 15.32
C PHE A 118 3.74 -18.93 16.22
N LEU A 119 5.07 -18.88 16.33
CA LEU A 119 5.76 -17.89 17.15
C LEU A 119 5.61 -16.46 16.62
N SER A 120 5.45 -16.27 15.30
CA SER A 120 5.20 -14.93 14.73
C SER A 120 3.78 -14.41 15.01
N LEU A 121 2.82 -15.31 15.21
CA LEU A 121 1.42 -14.98 15.51
C LEU A 121 1.09 -15.00 17.01
N ALA A 122 1.87 -15.74 17.81
CA ALA A 122 1.62 -15.90 19.23
C ALA A 122 1.85 -14.59 20.01
N PRO A 123 1.13 -14.38 21.14
CA PRO A 123 1.40 -13.27 22.04
C PRO A 123 2.87 -13.22 22.48
N ALA A 124 3.36 -12.02 22.79
CA ALA A 124 4.74 -11.79 23.17
C ALA A 124 5.17 -12.69 24.35
N ASN A 125 6.21 -13.49 24.14
CA ASN A 125 6.74 -14.45 25.09
C ASN A 125 8.28 -14.30 25.18
N THR A 126 8.93 -15.04 26.08
CA THR A 126 10.38 -14.95 26.27
C THR A 126 11.18 -15.33 25.02
N VAL A 127 10.71 -16.32 24.26
CA VAL A 127 11.36 -16.79 23.03
C VAL A 127 11.26 -15.73 21.93
N THR A 128 10.07 -15.17 21.69
CA THR A 128 9.88 -14.13 20.66
C THR A 128 10.61 -12.83 21.01
N LYS A 129 10.75 -12.49 22.30
CA LYS A 129 11.56 -11.33 22.73
C LYS A 129 13.07 -11.52 22.50
N GLN A 130 13.60 -12.73 22.69
CA GLN A 130 15.03 -13.01 22.56
C GLN A 130 15.44 -13.35 21.12
N HIS A 131 14.57 -14.04 20.38
CA HIS A 131 14.87 -14.59 19.05
C HIS A 131 13.98 -14.01 17.94
N GLY A 132 13.27 -12.90 18.19
CA GLY A 132 12.34 -12.28 17.24
C GLY A 132 12.95 -12.11 15.85
N LYS A 133 14.17 -11.57 15.75
CA LYS A 133 14.85 -11.36 14.45
C LYS A 133 14.97 -12.64 13.60
N ALA A 134 15.29 -13.78 14.21
CA ALA A 134 15.42 -15.05 13.48
C ALA A 134 14.04 -15.58 13.02
N ILE A 135 13.00 -15.33 13.81
CA ILE A 135 11.61 -15.67 13.46
C ILE A 135 11.14 -14.81 12.28
N GLU A 136 11.41 -13.51 12.35
CA GLU A 136 11.07 -12.53 11.33
C GLU A 136 11.79 -12.81 10.00
N GLU A 137 13.10 -13.09 10.03
CA GLU A 137 13.89 -13.45 8.84
C GLU A 137 13.42 -14.74 8.15
N TRP A 138 12.86 -15.69 8.91
CA TRP A 138 12.29 -16.92 8.35
C TRP A 138 10.90 -16.71 7.72
N VAL A 139 10.05 -15.89 8.35
CA VAL A 139 8.63 -15.76 7.97
C VAL A 139 8.40 -14.65 6.92
N TYR A 140 8.99 -13.48 7.11
CA TYR A 140 8.65 -12.30 6.30
C TYR A 140 9.16 -12.27 4.85
N PRO A 141 10.13 -13.08 4.39
CA PRO A 141 10.44 -13.16 2.95
C PRO A 141 9.26 -13.66 2.11
N GLU A 142 8.46 -14.59 2.66
CA GLU A 142 7.34 -15.22 1.95
C GLU A 142 5.98 -14.71 2.43
N PHE A 143 5.88 -14.29 3.69
CA PHE A 143 4.62 -13.82 4.32
C PHE A 143 4.74 -12.39 4.83
N GLU A 144 4.91 -11.41 3.94
CA GLU A 144 4.88 -10.00 4.32
C GLU A 144 3.47 -9.63 4.84
N GLN A 145 3.36 -9.29 6.13
CA GLN A 145 2.10 -8.86 6.75
C GLN A 145 1.82 -7.39 6.44
N ASN A 146 1.36 -7.08 5.24
CA ASN A 146 1.06 -5.70 4.83
C ASN A 146 -0.44 -5.41 4.87
N TRP A 147 -0.94 -5.02 6.05
CA TRP A 147 -2.36 -4.68 6.30
C TRP A 147 -2.74 -3.26 5.85
N LYS A 148 -1.83 -2.56 5.17
CA LYS A 148 -2.01 -1.16 4.76
C LYS A 148 -3.21 -0.94 3.84
N LEU A 149 -3.76 -2.00 3.24
CA LEU A 149 -4.97 -1.98 2.42
C LEU A 149 -6.27 -1.81 3.25
N PHE A 150 -6.30 -2.33 4.48
CA PHE A 150 -7.51 -2.32 5.33
C PHE A 150 -7.40 -1.41 6.55
N ALA A 151 -6.19 -1.19 7.05
CA ALA A 151 -5.92 -0.30 8.17
C ALA A 151 -4.54 0.34 7.97
N PRO A 152 -4.43 1.39 7.11
CA PRO A 152 -3.20 2.17 7.08
C PRO A 152 -2.92 2.68 8.49
N ASN A 153 -1.68 2.54 8.97
CA ASN A 153 -1.29 3.05 10.28
C ASN A 153 -1.69 4.52 10.37
N PRO A 154 -2.55 4.90 11.32
CA PRO A 154 -2.94 6.30 11.46
C PRO A 154 -1.68 7.12 11.70
N LEU A 155 -1.62 8.31 11.12
CA LEU A 155 -0.55 9.25 11.42
C LEU A 155 -0.63 9.58 12.92
N GLN A 156 0.35 9.08 13.68
CA GLN A 156 0.49 9.38 15.11
C GLN A 156 1.25 10.69 15.35
N GLN A 157 1.37 11.52 14.32
CA GLN A 157 2.16 12.74 14.32
C GLN A 157 1.40 13.87 13.64
N ASN A 158 1.43 15.05 14.26
CA ASN A 158 1.01 16.31 13.67
C ASN A 158 2.21 16.96 13.00
N ILE A 159 2.12 17.17 11.69
CA ILE A 159 3.17 17.83 10.89
C ILE A 159 2.65 19.21 10.49
N ALA A 160 3.24 20.25 11.06
CA ALA A 160 2.96 21.63 10.67
C ALA A 160 4.01 22.13 9.68
N VAL A 161 3.59 22.65 8.53
CA VAL A 161 4.48 23.27 7.55
C VAL A 161 4.51 24.77 7.78
N GLN A 162 5.70 25.28 8.07
CA GLN A 162 5.93 26.67 8.42
C GLN A 162 6.90 27.30 7.41
N VAL A 163 6.69 28.58 7.12
CA VAL A 163 7.53 29.34 6.19
C VAL A 163 7.99 30.64 6.82
N ARG A 164 9.20 31.08 6.47
CA ARG A 164 9.60 32.48 6.57
C ARG A 164 10.18 32.96 5.24
N ALA A 165 10.21 34.26 5.05
CA ALA A 165 10.70 34.90 3.84
C ALA A 165 11.79 35.93 4.16
N GLU A 166 12.66 36.17 3.19
CA GLU A 166 13.45 37.39 3.13
C GLU A 166 12.83 38.31 2.09
N VAL A 167 12.46 39.50 2.54
CA VAL A 167 11.72 40.50 1.77
C VAL A 167 12.61 41.71 1.55
N ARG A 168 12.72 42.14 0.29
CA ARG A 168 13.34 43.40 -0.08
C ARG A 168 12.30 44.51 0.05
N MET A 169 12.49 45.39 1.01
CA MET A 169 11.62 46.52 1.30
C MET A 169 11.81 47.64 0.26
N ARG A 170 10.86 48.57 0.17
CA ARG A 170 10.91 49.70 -0.79
C ARG A 170 12.06 50.67 -0.55
N ASP A 171 12.54 50.76 0.68
CA ASP A 171 13.74 51.54 1.06
C ASP A 171 15.06 50.83 0.67
N GLY A 172 14.98 49.64 0.08
CA GLY A 172 16.13 48.82 -0.32
C GLY A 172 16.66 47.93 0.80
N ALA A 173 16.18 48.05 2.03
CA ALA A 173 16.58 47.19 3.14
C ALA A 173 16.05 45.76 2.94
N SER A 174 16.78 44.78 3.45
CA SER A 174 16.32 43.39 3.51
C SER A 174 15.80 43.07 4.90
N ARG A 175 14.61 42.48 4.98
CA ARG A 175 13.99 42.05 6.24
C ARG A 175 13.61 40.58 6.17
N THR A 176 14.00 39.83 7.20
CA THR A 176 13.52 38.44 7.38
C THR A 176 12.23 38.44 8.20
N THR A 177 11.21 37.75 7.72
CA THR A 177 9.94 37.59 8.44
C THR A 177 10.06 36.59 9.60
N GLY A 178 9.06 36.60 10.47
CA GLY A 178 8.85 35.50 11.42
C GLY A 178 8.45 34.20 10.70
N TRP A 179 8.34 33.12 11.47
CA TRP A 179 7.77 31.88 10.98
C TRP A 179 6.24 31.99 10.96
N THR A 180 5.67 31.87 9.77
CA THR A 180 4.23 31.77 9.52
C THR A 180 3.84 30.30 9.41
N ASP A 181 2.86 29.86 10.21
CA ASP A 181 2.38 28.49 10.21
C ASP A 181 1.22 28.31 9.21
N LEU A 182 1.55 27.79 8.03
CA LEU A 182 0.58 27.61 6.95
C LEU A 182 -0.40 26.47 7.25
N SER A 183 0.04 25.46 8.01
CA SER A 183 -0.84 24.36 8.43
C SER A 183 -1.86 24.84 9.46
N ALA A 184 -1.47 25.73 10.37
CA ALA A 184 -2.40 26.34 11.32
C ALA A 184 -3.45 27.21 10.62
N GLN A 185 -3.06 27.94 9.57
CA GLN A 185 -3.99 28.71 8.72
C GLN A 185 -5.01 27.79 8.03
N ASP A 186 -4.56 26.67 7.46
CA ASP A 186 -5.45 25.67 6.86
C ASP A 186 -6.41 25.08 7.91
N GLY A 187 -5.91 24.75 9.12
CA GLY A 187 -6.72 24.26 10.22
C GLY A 187 -7.82 25.27 10.64
N ALA A 188 -7.46 26.54 10.78
CA ALA A 188 -8.41 27.59 11.13
C ALA A 188 -9.49 27.84 10.05
N ALA A 189 -9.17 27.62 8.77
CA ALA A 189 -10.13 27.73 7.68
C ALA A 189 -11.12 26.55 7.59
N ILE A 190 -10.77 25.42 8.21
CA ILE A 190 -11.62 24.23 8.32
C ILE A 190 -12.50 24.31 9.56
N ASP A 191 -11.97 24.83 10.67
CA ASP A 191 -12.67 24.86 11.95
C ASP A 191 -14.02 25.59 11.85
N GLY A 192 -15.10 24.90 12.22
CA GLY A 192 -16.47 25.40 12.13
C GLY A 192 -17.03 25.60 10.70
N ASN A 193 -16.31 25.22 9.65
CA ASN A 193 -16.79 25.34 8.27
C ASN A 193 -17.63 24.11 7.87
N PRO A 194 -18.93 24.24 7.54
CA PRO A 194 -19.78 23.10 7.21
C PRO A 194 -19.50 22.49 5.83
N VAL A 195 -18.82 23.22 4.93
CA VAL A 195 -18.54 22.80 3.56
C VAL A 195 -17.10 23.12 3.14
N PRO A 196 -16.09 22.58 3.85
CA PRO A 196 -14.72 22.99 3.63
C PRO A 196 -14.17 22.34 2.35
N SER A 197 -13.38 23.08 1.57
CA SER A 197 -12.83 22.59 0.30
C SER A 197 -11.75 21.52 0.51
N HIS A 198 -12.00 20.29 0.10
CA HIS A 198 -11.00 19.22 0.17
C HIS A 198 -9.72 19.54 -0.60
N THR A 199 -9.81 20.24 -1.73
CA THR A 199 -8.64 20.62 -2.52
C THR A 199 -7.74 21.56 -1.72
N GLN A 200 -8.32 22.58 -1.07
CA GLN A 200 -7.56 23.55 -0.28
C GLN A 200 -6.90 22.89 0.94
N GLN A 201 -7.65 22.05 1.65
CA GLN A 201 -7.16 21.33 2.82
C GLN A 201 -5.97 20.40 2.51
N ASN A 202 -6.00 19.80 1.33
CA ASN A 202 -5.03 18.79 0.95
C ASN A 202 -3.86 19.35 0.15
N GLU A 203 -3.96 20.58 -0.39
CA GLU A 203 -2.91 21.16 -1.24
C GLU A 203 -1.55 21.17 -0.54
N LEU A 204 -1.45 21.84 0.62
CA LEU A 204 -0.18 21.98 1.34
C LEU A 204 0.34 20.63 1.85
N ARG A 205 -0.57 19.81 2.41
CA ARG A 205 -0.24 18.48 2.91
C ARG A 205 0.30 17.58 1.80
N ARG A 206 -0.36 17.52 0.64
CA ARG A 206 0.07 16.71 -0.51
C ARG A 206 1.38 17.22 -1.10
N ALA A 207 1.60 18.54 -1.12
CA ALA A 207 2.87 19.13 -1.55
C ALA A 207 4.02 18.74 -0.61
N TRP A 208 3.78 18.77 0.70
CA TRP A 208 4.77 18.33 1.69
C TRP A 208 5.04 16.83 1.62
N ASP A 209 3.99 15.99 1.51
CA ASP A 209 4.12 14.54 1.36
C ASP A 209 4.94 14.20 0.10
N PHE A 210 4.67 14.89 -1.01
CA PHE A 210 5.40 14.71 -2.26
C PHE A 210 6.88 15.09 -2.07
N PHE A 211 7.17 16.25 -1.48
CA PHE A 211 8.54 16.65 -1.18
C PHE A 211 9.25 15.61 -0.29
N ALA A 212 8.61 15.20 0.81
CA ALA A 212 9.19 14.27 1.76
C ALA A 212 9.48 12.90 1.16
N ALA A 213 8.64 12.42 0.24
CA ALA A 213 8.81 11.14 -0.45
C ALA A 213 9.93 11.16 -1.51
N THR A 214 10.38 12.34 -1.96
CA THR A 214 11.38 12.49 -3.03
C THR A 214 12.64 13.22 -2.60
N HIS A 215 12.88 13.34 -1.29
CA HIS A 215 14.08 13.96 -0.72
C HIS A 215 14.72 13.10 0.36
N GLY A 216 16.06 13.04 0.33
CA GLY A 216 16.85 12.46 1.41
C GLY A 216 16.73 13.24 2.72
N THR A 217 17.26 12.67 3.82
CA THR A 217 17.31 13.34 5.13
C THR A 217 18.16 14.61 5.13
N ASP A 218 19.06 14.75 4.15
CA ASP A 218 19.88 15.92 3.87
C ASP A 218 19.16 16.98 3.02
N ASN A 219 17.88 16.78 2.72
CA ASN A 219 17.06 17.61 1.84
C ASN A 219 17.56 17.71 0.40
N ARG A 220 18.28 16.71 -0.10
CA ARG A 220 18.64 16.63 -1.53
C ARG A 220 17.52 15.98 -2.35
N PRO A 221 17.18 16.53 -3.53
CA PRO A 221 16.16 15.94 -4.40
C PRO A 221 16.64 14.63 -5.03
N VAL A 222 15.74 13.66 -5.13
CA VAL A 222 15.98 12.39 -5.81
C VAL A 222 15.32 12.42 -7.19
N GLY A 223 16.15 12.51 -8.23
CA GLY A 223 15.72 12.53 -9.63
C GLY A 223 14.82 13.71 -10.00
N LEU A 224 14.15 13.59 -11.15
CA LEU A 224 13.26 14.64 -11.67
C LEU A 224 12.05 14.91 -10.77
N ARG A 225 11.52 13.87 -10.09
CA ARG A 225 10.38 14.05 -9.18
C ARG A 225 10.75 14.92 -7.98
N GLY A 226 11.98 14.78 -7.46
CA GLY A 226 12.52 15.63 -6.41
C GLY A 226 12.49 17.10 -6.80
N SER A 227 13.11 17.46 -7.93
CA SER A 227 13.16 18.86 -8.37
C SER A 227 11.79 19.46 -8.71
N LEU A 228 10.85 18.65 -9.22
CA LEU A 228 9.47 19.10 -9.42
C LEU A 228 8.73 19.34 -8.10
N SER A 229 8.95 18.49 -7.09
CA SER A 229 8.32 18.67 -5.77
C SER A 229 8.83 19.93 -5.06
N GLU A 230 10.10 20.30 -5.21
CA GLU A 230 10.64 21.58 -4.67
C GLU A 230 9.94 22.78 -5.31
N GLN A 231 9.85 22.80 -6.64
CA GLN A 231 9.18 23.86 -7.37
C GLN A 231 7.71 23.97 -6.97
N TYR A 232 7.01 22.84 -6.88
CA TYR A 232 5.60 22.79 -6.50
C TYR A 232 5.36 23.33 -5.08
N LEU A 233 6.10 22.83 -4.08
CA LEU A 233 5.98 23.28 -2.70
C LEU A 233 6.34 24.77 -2.56
N ARG A 234 7.44 25.20 -3.17
CA ARG A 234 7.87 26.60 -3.18
C ARG A 234 6.79 27.52 -3.75
N ARG A 235 6.17 27.12 -4.86
CA ARG A 235 5.12 27.90 -5.52
C ARG A 235 3.89 28.07 -4.63
N ILE A 236 3.39 27.00 -4.01
CA ILE A 236 2.26 27.06 -3.07
C ILE A 236 2.56 28.01 -1.93
N VAL A 237 3.74 27.86 -1.33
CA VAL A 237 4.17 28.67 -0.19
C VAL A 237 4.28 30.16 -0.55
N VAL A 238 4.91 30.49 -1.69
CA VAL A 238 5.05 31.87 -2.15
C VAL A 238 3.70 32.49 -2.48
N MET A 239 2.80 31.77 -3.15
CA MET A 239 1.45 32.26 -3.44
C MET A 239 0.67 32.58 -2.16
N ARG A 240 0.78 31.72 -1.13
CA ARG A 240 0.13 31.94 0.17
C ARG A 240 0.73 33.11 0.93
N LEU A 241 2.06 33.26 0.91
CA LEU A 241 2.72 34.44 1.48
C LEU A 241 2.22 35.74 0.84
N TYR A 242 2.09 35.80 -0.49
CA TYR A 242 1.58 36.99 -1.17
C TYR A 242 0.11 37.29 -0.88
N ARG A 243 -0.70 36.25 -0.62
CA ARG A 243 -2.11 36.41 -0.24
C ARG A 243 -2.25 36.93 1.18
N ASP A 244 -1.54 36.31 2.13
CA ASP A 244 -1.87 36.35 3.55
C ASP A 244 -0.82 37.04 4.43
N ASP A 245 0.46 37.10 4.04
CA ASP A 245 1.52 37.75 4.84
C ASP A 245 1.53 39.27 4.59
N PRO A 246 1.31 40.12 5.62
CA PRO A 246 1.33 41.56 5.46
C PRO A 246 2.67 42.12 4.95
N THR A 247 3.79 41.49 5.34
CA THR A 247 5.14 41.92 4.96
C THR A 247 5.37 41.80 3.46
N SER A 248 4.67 40.88 2.80
CA SER A 248 4.74 40.70 1.34
C SER A 248 4.09 41.86 0.56
N ARG A 249 3.26 42.69 1.21
CA ARG A 249 2.62 43.88 0.61
C ARG A 249 3.55 45.10 0.63
N GLU A 250 4.53 45.09 1.53
CA GLU A 250 5.46 46.20 1.77
C GLU A 250 6.77 46.06 0.97
N GLY A 251 7.01 44.92 0.33
CA GLY A 251 8.23 44.63 -0.41
C GLY A 251 8.10 43.43 -1.35
N VAL A 252 9.24 42.96 -1.86
CA VAL A 252 9.31 41.83 -2.81
C VAL A 252 10.04 40.67 -2.17
N ILE A 253 9.42 39.49 -2.13
CA ILE A 253 10.03 38.27 -1.59
C ILE A 253 11.21 37.86 -2.48
N GLN A 254 12.38 37.68 -1.88
CA GLN A 254 13.63 37.31 -2.57
C GLN A 254 13.93 35.82 -2.46
N ARG A 255 13.74 35.29 -1.25
CA ARG A 255 13.94 33.87 -0.94
C ARG A 255 13.02 33.45 0.18
N VAL A 256 12.69 32.17 0.21
CA VAL A 256 11.87 31.56 1.25
C VAL A 256 12.65 30.46 1.93
N GLN A 257 12.33 30.23 3.21
CA GLN A 257 12.78 29.07 3.94
C GLN A 257 11.58 28.39 4.55
N ILE A 258 11.51 27.08 4.34
CA ILE A 258 10.42 26.24 4.82
C ILE A 258 10.97 25.31 5.90
N ARG A 259 10.14 25.00 6.89
CA ARG A 259 10.40 23.92 7.84
C ARG A 259 9.13 23.13 8.09
N SER A 260 9.28 21.86 8.45
CA SER A 260 8.23 21.19 9.21
C SER A 260 8.53 21.24 10.70
N SER A 261 7.46 21.31 11.49
CA SER A 261 7.42 21.10 12.93
C SER A 261 6.57 19.87 13.19
N THR A 262 7.22 18.75 13.54
CA THR A 262 6.55 17.47 13.77
C THR A 262 6.40 17.22 15.26
N THR A 263 5.18 17.00 15.74
CA THR A 263 4.87 16.68 17.14
C THR A 263 4.07 15.38 17.20
N ASN A 264 4.25 14.58 18.25
CA ASN A 264 3.44 13.37 18.39
C ASN A 264 2.01 13.74 18.82
N VAL A 265 1.04 13.03 18.25
CA VAL A 265 -0.35 13.08 18.73
C VAL A 265 -0.36 12.54 20.15
N GLN A 266 -0.86 13.35 21.09
CA GLN A 266 -0.84 12.96 22.50
C GLN A 266 -1.86 11.84 22.75
N PRO A 267 -1.48 10.80 23.51
CA PRO A 267 -2.39 9.74 23.86
C PRO A 267 -3.52 10.32 24.74
N PRO A 268 -4.71 9.71 24.70
CA PRO A 268 -5.82 10.16 25.51
C PRO A 268 -5.53 9.96 27.01
N PRO A 269 -6.21 10.70 27.91
CA PRO A 269 -5.90 10.66 29.35
C PRO A 269 -6.02 9.29 30.02
N TRP A 270 -6.79 8.37 29.43
CA TRP A 270 -6.97 7.00 29.93
C TRP A 270 -5.85 6.03 29.50
N SER A 271 -4.95 6.45 28.61
CA SER A 271 -3.81 5.65 28.19
C SER A 271 -2.60 5.88 29.10
N GLY A 272 -1.87 4.81 29.42
CA GLY A 272 -0.59 4.90 30.14
C GLY A 272 0.62 5.19 29.25
N GLU A 273 0.40 5.34 27.93
CA GLU A 273 1.45 5.62 26.95
C GLU A 273 2.08 7.00 27.18
N ARG A 274 3.41 7.08 27.01
CA ARG A 274 4.15 8.35 27.13
C ARG A 274 4.91 8.61 25.85
N VAL A 275 4.46 9.61 25.11
CA VAL A 275 5.14 10.12 23.92
C VAL A 275 5.69 11.52 24.18
N SER A 276 6.79 11.87 23.52
CA SER A 276 7.36 13.22 23.64
C SER A 276 6.44 14.26 22.99
N ASP A 277 6.22 15.38 23.68
CA ASP A 277 5.54 16.58 23.17
C ASP A 277 6.48 17.52 22.41
N LYS A 278 7.80 17.34 22.55
CA LYS A 278 8.81 18.19 21.92
C LYS A 278 8.73 18.12 20.39
N PRO A 279 8.66 19.27 19.70
CA PRO A 279 8.67 19.31 18.25
C PRO A 279 10.03 18.94 17.67
N VAL A 280 10.02 18.10 16.64
CA VAL A 280 11.17 17.81 15.79
C VAL A 280 11.07 18.64 14.53
N TYR A 281 12.11 19.42 14.24
CA TYR A 281 12.13 20.29 13.07
C TYR A 281 12.94 19.70 11.93
N ARG A 282 12.38 19.70 10.72
CA ARG A 282 13.14 19.51 9.47
C ARG A 282 13.21 20.86 8.76
N LEU A 283 14.38 21.49 8.81
CA LEU A 283 14.62 22.80 8.20
C LEU A 283 15.18 22.62 6.79
N LEU A 284 14.51 23.22 5.80
CA LEU A 284 14.97 23.22 4.41
C LEU A 284 16.01 24.34 4.18
N PRO A 285 16.89 24.20 3.18
CA PRO A 285 17.75 25.30 2.77
C PRO A 285 16.92 26.50 2.28
N TRP A 286 17.55 27.66 2.23
CA TRP A 286 16.94 28.83 1.61
C TRP A 286 16.78 28.60 0.11
N TRP A 287 15.58 28.88 -0.41
CA TRP A 287 15.27 28.81 -1.83
C TRP A 287 15.06 30.21 -2.39
N SER A 288 15.94 30.59 -3.31
CA SER A 288 15.80 31.84 -4.07
C SER A 288 14.60 31.76 -5.02
N LEU A 289 13.94 32.89 -5.21
CA LEU A 289 12.86 33.04 -6.17
C LEU A 289 13.41 33.60 -7.49
N THR A 290 12.88 33.10 -8.61
CA THR A 290 13.10 33.76 -9.90
C THR A 290 12.36 35.10 -9.93
N SER A 291 12.71 35.99 -10.85
CA SER A 291 12.04 37.29 -10.99
C SER A 291 10.52 37.16 -11.17
N ASP A 292 10.07 36.15 -11.91
CA ASP A 292 8.65 35.90 -12.16
C ASP A 292 7.92 35.48 -10.87
N GLU A 293 8.51 34.60 -10.07
CA GLU A 293 7.94 34.16 -8.79
C GLU A 293 8.03 35.24 -7.72
N ALA A 294 9.10 36.03 -7.74
CA ALA A 294 9.26 37.20 -6.89
C ALA A 294 8.19 38.25 -7.19
N ALA A 295 7.68 38.35 -8.42
CA ALA A 295 6.55 39.24 -8.74
C ALA A 295 5.17 38.66 -8.35
N GLY A 296 5.12 37.49 -7.70
CA GLY A 296 3.88 36.76 -7.43
C GLY A 296 3.27 36.10 -8.68
N GLY A 297 4.05 36.03 -9.77
CA GLY A 297 3.61 35.52 -11.06
C GLY A 297 3.53 34.00 -11.12
N VAL A 298 2.52 33.52 -11.84
CA VAL A 298 2.33 32.10 -12.18
C VAL A 298 2.49 31.95 -13.69
N ARG A 299 3.64 31.47 -14.19
CA ARG A 299 3.72 30.85 -15.51
C ARG A 299 3.93 29.34 -15.40
#